data_AF-A0A537YR53-F1
#
_entry.id   AF-A0A537YR53-F1
#
_cell.length_a   1.000
_cell.length_b   1.000
_cell.length_c   1.000
_cell.angle_alpha   90.00
_cell.angle_beta   90.00
_cell.angle_gamma   90.00
#
_symmetry.space_group_name_H-M   'P 1'
#
loop_
_entity.id
_entity.type
_entity.pdbx_description
1 polymer ?
#
loop_
_entity_poly.entity_id
_entity_poly.type
_entity_poly.pdbx_seq_one_letter_code
_entity_poly.pdbx_strand_id
1 'polypeptide(L)'
;MSASFAVSRFLDSYPDPVTAAPLNPAADFALAVSAEFERRGHDVLRISTGDPVKRLLKSRPLDIVHVHDPFAPSAPSAALRHSFNLNVATFHDPRERVLATQVARPLVEIFFGRIDARTVTRPQTAELLERFFPAGYELLDGAAEADWTRVADRLEVIYRRLLARRHEPGGDPEVRERISKRPLIEVDLHMHTDHSGDCATPVDVLINTARDRNLGAIAITDHNEVSGALEARKLAEELGDIKVIVAEEVKTAEQGEVIGLFLEEKIPKGLTMAETIREIRAQGGLVYVPHPFDRFHSVPDYEHLLDMVEEIDLLEVFNPRVAVTAFNVEAVRFAAKYRIVPAAGSDSHVAQGLGSVRQRIHDFDGPAEFLEAMRDADITRKHKNLVYVQTLKFLQTTGRPKAPKRRVPNAKPVRGGRPRRRKEGRRASKS
;
A
#
# COMPACT_ATOMS: atom_id res chain seq x y z
N MET A 1 -4.95 19.35 -18.19
CA MET A 1 -4.41 18.77 -16.96
C MET A 1 -2.90 18.92 -17.02
N SER A 2 -2.29 19.65 -16.10
CA SER A 2 -0.83 19.75 -16.00
C SER A 2 -0.29 18.47 -15.35
N ALA A 3 0.21 17.53 -16.15
CA ALA A 3 0.87 16.35 -15.60
C ALA A 3 2.36 16.67 -15.36
N SER A 4 2.88 16.26 -14.20
CA SER A 4 4.29 16.43 -13.86
C SER A 4 5.07 15.15 -14.19
N PHE A 5 6.03 15.21 -15.12
CA PHE A 5 6.83 14.08 -15.58
C PHE A 5 8.26 14.16 -15.10
N ALA A 6 8.88 13.04 -14.72
CA ALA A 6 10.34 12.95 -14.63
C ALA A 6 10.89 12.12 -15.78
N VAL A 7 11.73 12.73 -16.65
CA VAL A 7 12.41 12.05 -17.76
C VAL A 7 13.88 11.90 -17.40
N SER A 8 14.38 10.66 -17.26
CA SER A 8 15.78 10.41 -16.90
C SER A 8 16.68 10.30 -18.15
N ARG A 9 17.76 11.10 -18.20
CA ARG A 9 18.77 11.22 -19.25
C ARG A 9 20.02 10.38 -18.96
N PHE A 10 20.60 9.84 -20.03
CA PHE A 10 21.95 9.26 -20.06
C PHE A 10 22.92 10.31 -20.63
N LEU A 11 23.85 10.80 -19.82
CA LEU A 11 25.04 11.51 -20.30
C LEU A 11 26.24 10.79 -19.72
N ASP A 12 26.97 10.06 -20.56
CA ASP A 12 28.34 9.71 -20.23
C ASP A 12 29.14 11.02 -20.06
N SER A 13 30.02 11.02 -19.08
CA SER A 13 30.94 12.11 -18.76
C SER A 13 31.58 12.74 -20.01
N TYR A 14 31.54 14.08 -20.08
CA TYR A 14 32.20 14.93 -21.07
C TYR A 14 33.55 14.37 -21.57
N PRO A 15 33.75 14.24 -22.89
CA PRO A 15 35.06 14.42 -23.48
C PRO A 15 35.24 15.87 -23.97
N ASP A 16 36.51 16.26 -24.12
CA ASP A 16 37.00 17.49 -24.70
C ASP A 16 36.18 18.01 -25.91
N PRO A 17 36.13 19.33 -26.17
CA PRO A 17 35.34 19.95 -27.25
C PRO A 17 35.72 19.52 -28.68
N VAL A 18 36.62 18.57 -28.86
CA VAL A 18 37.22 18.21 -30.15
C VAL A 18 36.70 16.88 -30.71
N THR A 19 35.91 16.11 -29.95
CA THR A 19 35.28 14.88 -30.46
C THR A 19 33.84 14.73 -29.99
N ALA A 20 32.89 15.33 -30.70
CA ALA A 20 31.46 15.07 -30.51
C ALA A 20 31.15 13.63 -30.95
N ALA A 21 31.20 12.69 -30.00
CA ALA A 21 30.54 11.40 -30.17
C ALA A 21 29.02 11.64 -30.30
N PRO A 22 28.30 10.92 -31.17
CA PRO A 22 26.86 11.08 -31.29
C PRO A 22 26.20 10.81 -29.93
N LEU A 23 25.25 11.67 -29.57
CA LEU A 23 24.44 11.52 -28.36
C LEU A 23 23.76 10.14 -28.35
N ASN A 24 23.65 9.54 -27.16
CA ASN A 24 22.94 8.27 -26.97
C ASN A 24 21.50 8.40 -27.52
N PRO A 25 21.00 7.49 -28.38
CA PRO A 25 19.63 7.54 -28.92
C PRO A 25 18.54 7.72 -27.85
N ALA A 26 18.75 7.13 -26.66
CA ALA A 26 17.85 7.31 -25.53
C ALA A 26 17.82 8.75 -25.01
N ALA A 27 18.96 9.44 -25.03
CA ALA A 27 19.07 10.83 -24.59
C ALA A 27 18.43 11.81 -25.57
N ASP A 28 18.60 11.59 -26.87
CA ASP A 28 17.97 12.42 -27.91
C ASP A 28 16.45 12.27 -27.88
N PHE A 29 15.96 11.03 -27.77
CA PHE A 29 14.54 10.76 -27.59
C PHE A 29 14.00 11.46 -26.35
N ALA A 30 14.66 11.29 -25.20
CA ALA A 30 14.25 11.89 -23.93
C ALA A 30 14.17 13.42 -24.03
N LEU A 31 15.12 14.07 -24.70
CA LEU A 31 15.12 15.52 -24.90
C LEU A 31 13.97 15.98 -25.81
N ALA A 32 13.80 15.30 -26.95
CA ALA A 32 12.79 15.67 -27.93
C ALA A 32 11.36 15.49 -27.39
N VAL A 33 11.09 14.35 -26.74
CA VAL A 33 9.78 14.08 -26.13
C VAL A 33 9.51 15.04 -24.97
N SER A 34 10.52 15.37 -24.15
CA SER A 34 10.36 16.35 -23.08
C SER A 34 10.00 17.73 -23.62
N ALA A 35 10.66 18.18 -24.70
CA ALA A 35 10.39 19.46 -25.32
C ALA A 35 8.98 19.51 -25.92
N GLU A 36 8.51 18.41 -26.53
CA GLU A 36 7.13 18.31 -27.01
C GLU A 36 6.11 18.36 -25.88
N PHE A 37 6.36 17.67 -24.77
CA PHE A 37 5.47 17.74 -23.60
C PHE A 37 5.40 19.13 -22.98
N GLU A 38 6.53 19.83 -22.87
CA GLU A 38 6.56 21.22 -22.41
C GLU A 38 5.78 22.15 -23.35
N ARG A 39 5.91 21.98 -24.67
CA ARG A 39 5.09 22.73 -25.66
C ARG A 39 3.60 22.52 -25.46
N ARG A 40 3.20 21.32 -25.01
CA ARG A 40 1.80 20.96 -24.69
C ARG A 40 1.36 21.41 -23.30
N GLY A 41 2.23 22.08 -22.52
CA GLY A 41 1.91 22.62 -21.21
C GLY A 41 2.04 21.64 -20.05
N HIS A 42 2.74 20.51 -20.24
CA HIS A 42 3.08 19.60 -19.15
C HIS A 42 4.30 20.12 -18.37
N ASP A 43 4.37 19.78 -17.08
CA ASP A 43 5.50 20.14 -16.23
C ASP A 43 6.56 19.02 -16.28
N VAL A 44 7.72 19.26 -16.88
CA VAL A 44 8.74 18.22 -17.09
C VAL A 44 9.98 18.45 -16.23
N LEU A 45 10.28 17.50 -15.34
CA LEU A 45 11.54 17.40 -14.60
C LEU A 45 12.51 16.51 -15.39
N ARG A 46 13.63 17.06 -15.85
CA ARG A 46 14.68 16.26 -16.47
C ARG A 46 15.71 15.84 -15.40
N ILE A 47 16.08 14.56 -15.37
CA ILE A 47 17.05 14.02 -14.39
C ILE A 47 18.23 13.41 -15.14
N SER A 48 19.46 13.85 -14.91
CA SER A 48 20.67 13.38 -15.60
C SER A 48 21.55 12.49 -14.71
N THR A 49 22.56 11.84 -15.31
CA THR A 49 23.40 10.80 -14.70
C THR A 49 24.25 11.25 -13.50
N GLY A 50 24.45 12.56 -13.32
CA GLY A 50 25.12 13.16 -12.16
C GLY A 50 24.18 13.69 -11.07
N ASP A 51 22.87 13.64 -11.31
CA ASP A 51 21.91 14.23 -10.38
C ASP A 51 21.67 13.33 -9.16
N PRO A 52 21.37 13.91 -7.99
CA PRO A 52 20.92 13.15 -6.84
C PRO A 52 19.49 12.65 -7.09
N VAL A 53 19.31 11.61 -7.90
CA VAL A 53 18.02 11.05 -8.37
C VAL A 53 16.99 10.96 -7.24
N LYS A 54 17.40 10.38 -6.10
CA LYS A 54 16.53 10.24 -4.90
C LYS A 54 16.03 11.58 -4.35
N ARG A 55 16.83 12.65 -4.41
CA ARG A 55 16.46 13.99 -3.96
C ARG A 55 15.51 14.65 -4.95
N LEU A 56 15.79 14.54 -6.26
CA LEU A 56 14.95 15.14 -7.30
C LEU A 56 13.56 14.49 -7.36
N LEU A 57 13.47 13.17 -7.27
CA LEU A 57 12.17 12.46 -7.21
C LEU A 57 11.32 12.84 -5.98
N LYS A 58 11.92 13.47 -4.97
CA LYS A 58 11.23 13.96 -3.76
C LYS A 58 11.06 15.48 -3.73
N SER A 59 11.60 16.19 -4.71
CA SER A 59 11.61 17.66 -4.72
C SER A 59 10.23 18.25 -5.00
N ARG A 60 9.39 17.50 -5.72
CA ARG A 60 8.00 17.87 -6.04
C ARG A 60 7.15 16.63 -6.27
N PRO A 61 5.82 16.72 -6.15
CA PRO A 61 4.91 15.66 -6.58
C PRO A 61 5.10 15.38 -8.07
N LEU A 62 5.16 14.10 -8.45
CA LEU A 62 5.26 13.67 -9.84
C LEU A 62 4.14 12.69 -10.13
N ASP A 63 3.58 12.76 -11.32
CA ASP A 63 2.57 11.81 -11.72
C ASP A 63 3.20 10.55 -12.29
N ILE A 64 4.16 10.74 -13.19
CA ILE A 64 4.83 9.66 -13.92
C ILE A 64 6.34 9.86 -13.88
N VAL A 65 7.06 8.76 -13.68
CA VAL A 65 8.51 8.67 -13.87
C VAL A 65 8.75 7.86 -15.14
N HIS A 66 9.18 8.54 -16.20
CA HIS A 66 9.49 7.92 -17.49
C HIS A 66 11.01 7.70 -17.59
N VAL A 67 11.41 6.44 -17.58
CA VAL A 67 12.80 6.01 -17.71
C VAL A 67 13.09 5.48 -19.11
N HIS A 68 14.34 5.62 -19.55
CA HIS A 68 14.81 5.10 -20.83
C HIS A 68 15.91 4.08 -20.59
N ASP A 69 15.80 2.92 -21.24
CA ASP A 69 16.74 1.79 -21.13
C ASP A 69 17.20 1.51 -19.68
N PRO A 70 16.28 1.15 -18.75
CA PRO A 70 16.56 1.05 -17.32
C PRO A 70 17.40 -0.17 -16.88
N PHE A 71 18.42 -0.52 -17.65
CA PHE A 71 19.34 -1.61 -17.36
C PHE A 71 20.29 -1.23 -16.21
N ALA A 72 20.53 -2.14 -15.29
CA ALA A 72 21.32 -1.87 -14.10
C ALA A 72 22.82 -2.17 -14.29
N PRO A 73 23.74 -1.37 -13.73
CA PRO A 73 23.51 -0.14 -12.97
C PRO A 73 23.37 1.10 -13.87
N SER A 74 22.38 1.94 -13.60
CA SER A 74 22.15 3.20 -14.33
C SER A 74 21.28 4.18 -13.54
N ALA A 75 21.32 5.48 -13.86
CA ALA A 75 20.40 6.47 -13.30
C ALA A 75 18.91 6.12 -13.53
N PRO A 76 18.48 5.68 -14.73
CA PRO A 76 17.17 5.06 -14.97
C PRO A 76 16.81 3.94 -14.00
N SER A 77 17.72 2.96 -13.77
CA SER A 77 17.46 1.87 -12.81
C SER A 77 17.38 2.37 -11.35
N ALA A 78 18.16 3.39 -11.00
CA ALA A 78 18.08 4.05 -9.70
C ALA A 78 16.78 4.85 -9.53
N ALA A 79 16.26 5.44 -10.60
CA ALA A 79 14.97 6.12 -10.59
C ALA A 79 13.84 5.12 -10.31
N LEU A 80 13.80 3.97 -10.98
CA LEU A 80 12.85 2.89 -10.68
C LEU A 80 12.97 2.40 -9.22
N ARG A 81 14.19 2.31 -8.68
CA ARG A 81 14.43 1.89 -7.29
C ARG A 81 13.81 2.86 -6.26
N HIS A 82 13.78 4.15 -6.58
CA HIS A 82 13.43 5.23 -5.65
C HIS A 82 12.10 5.91 -5.93
N SER A 83 11.46 5.61 -7.06
CA SER A 83 10.15 6.13 -7.44
C SER A 83 9.04 5.63 -6.51
N PHE A 84 8.10 6.53 -6.22
CA PHE A 84 6.82 6.26 -5.54
C PHE A 84 5.65 6.48 -6.50
N ASN A 85 5.92 6.62 -7.80
CA ASN A 85 4.96 7.03 -8.82
C ASN A 85 4.78 5.93 -9.87
N LEU A 86 3.84 6.14 -10.79
CA LEU A 86 3.68 5.30 -11.97
C LEU A 86 4.96 5.39 -12.82
N ASN A 87 5.51 4.25 -13.21
CA ASN A 87 6.76 4.16 -13.95
C ASN A 87 6.50 3.67 -15.37
N VAL A 88 6.93 4.46 -16.34
CA VAL A 88 6.93 4.07 -17.75
C VAL A 88 8.37 3.84 -18.19
N ALA A 89 8.64 2.78 -18.93
CA ALA A 89 9.95 2.50 -19.48
C ALA A 89 9.88 2.44 -21.00
N THR A 90 10.72 3.23 -21.68
CA THR A 90 10.94 3.08 -23.13
C THR A 90 12.28 2.45 -23.39
N PHE A 91 12.27 1.42 -24.22
CA PHE A 91 13.47 0.71 -24.67
C PHE A 91 13.77 1.05 -26.13
N HIS A 92 15.02 1.36 -26.42
CA HIS A 92 15.41 1.91 -27.72
C HIS A 92 16.04 0.85 -28.64
N ASP A 93 17.31 0.52 -28.41
CA ASP A 93 18.06 -0.45 -29.20
C ASP A 93 19.11 -1.15 -28.31
N PRO A 94 18.67 -1.94 -27.32
CA PRO A 94 19.59 -2.59 -26.40
C PRO A 94 20.40 -3.67 -27.11
N ARG A 95 21.72 -3.66 -26.90
CA ARG A 95 22.58 -4.76 -27.38
C ARG A 95 22.22 -6.06 -26.65
N GLU A 96 22.06 -7.17 -27.36
CA GLU A 96 21.72 -8.49 -26.78
C GLU A 96 22.65 -8.90 -25.63
N ARG A 97 23.95 -8.61 -25.75
CA ARG A 97 24.93 -8.85 -24.67
C ARG A 97 24.57 -8.14 -23.36
N VAL A 98 24.02 -6.92 -23.43
CA VAL A 98 23.58 -6.19 -22.24
C VAL A 98 22.40 -6.92 -21.60
N LEU A 99 21.42 -7.35 -22.40
CA LEU A 99 20.24 -8.09 -21.90
C LEU A 99 20.62 -9.41 -21.23
N ALA A 100 21.52 -10.18 -21.84
CA ALA A 100 22.02 -11.43 -21.27
C ALA A 100 22.67 -11.22 -19.89
N THR A 101 23.41 -10.11 -19.70
CA THR A 101 24.02 -9.79 -18.39
C THR A 101 23.01 -9.34 -17.34
N GLN A 102 21.84 -8.85 -17.76
CA GLN A 102 20.76 -8.50 -16.84
C GLN A 102 20.06 -9.77 -16.34
N VAL A 103 19.65 -10.69 -17.23
CA VAL A 103 18.90 -11.91 -16.86
C VAL A 103 19.61 -12.76 -15.80
N ALA A 104 20.95 -12.78 -15.79
CA ALA A 104 21.72 -13.49 -14.77
C ALA A 104 21.65 -12.88 -13.35
N ARG A 105 21.04 -11.71 -13.18
CA ARG A 105 20.95 -11.03 -11.87
C ARG A 105 19.59 -11.30 -11.21
N PRO A 106 19.56 -11.81 -9.96
CA PRO A 106 18.32 -11.97 -9.17
C PRO A 106 17.51 -10.69 -8.92
N LEU A 107 18.01 -9.54 -9.40
CA LEU A 107 17.45 -8.21 -9.21
C LEU A 107 16.55 -7.75 -10.38
N VAL A 108 16.56 -8.44 -11.52
CA VAL A 108 15.79 -8.03 -12.70
C VAL A 108 14.29 -8.01 -12.44
N GLU A 109 13.73 -9.10 -11.92
CA GLU A 109 12.30 -9.19 -11.61
C GLU A 109 11.87 -8.08 -10.66
N ILE A 110 12.74 -7.73 -9.70
CA ILE A 110 12.51 -6.66 -8.72
C ILE A 110 12.46 -5.27 -9.37
N PHE A 111 13.20 -5.03 -10.46
CA PHE A 111 13.20 -3.73 -11.15
C PHE A 111 12.16 -3.66 -12.27
N PHE A 112 12.05 -4.71 -13.09
CA PHE A 112 11.07 -4.78 -14.17
C PHE A 112 9.64 -4.92 -13.66
N GLY A 113 9.41 -5.54 -12.50
CA GLY A 113 8.11 -5.59 -11.85
C GLY A 113 7.59 -4.21 -11.40
N ARG A 114 8.44 -3.18 -11.34
CA ARG A 114 8.03 -1.81 -10.98
C ARG A 114 7.54 -0.98 -12.16
N ILE A 115 7.71 -1.49 -13.39
CA ILE A 115 7.31 -0.81 -14.62
C ILE A 115 5.83 -1.08 -14.89
N ASP A 116 5.05 -0.01 -15.03
CA ASP A 116 3.61 -0.04 -15.31
C ASP A 116 3.27 -0.13 -16.78
N ALA A 117 4.10 0.50 -17.62
CA ALA A 117 4.00 0.41 -19.06
C ALA A 117 5.40 0.29 -19.67
N ARG A 118 5.55 -0.67 -20.57
CA ARG A 118 6.78 -0.94 -21.30
C ARG A 118 6.53 -0.55 -22.74
N THR A 119 7.37 0.33 -23.28
CA THR A 119 7.28 0.77 -24.66
C THR A 119 8.58 0.56 -25.40
N VAL A 120 8.51 0.43 -26.72
CA VAL A 120 9.68 0.28 -27.58
C VAL A 120 9.63 1.28 -28.72
N THR A 121 10.79 1.68 -29.24
CA THR A 121 10.86 2.55 -30.43
C THR A 121 10.89 1.78 -31.74
N ARG A 122 11.14 0.47 -31.70
CA ARG A 122 11.20 -0.42 -32.86
C ARG A 122 10.57 -1.77 -32.58
N PRO A 123 9.90 -2.40 -33.56
CA PRO A 123 9.36 -3.76 -33.41
C PRO A 123 10.43 -4.80 -33.05
N GLN A 124 11.62 -4.71 -33.66
CA GLN A 124 12.73 -5.64 -33.40
C GLN A 124 13.21 -5.58 -31.95
N THR A 125 13.10 -4.41 -31.31
CA THR A 125 13.44 -4.24 -29.89
C THR A 125 12.44 -4.97 -29.00
N ALA A 126 11.15 -4.99 -29.34
CA ALA A 126 10.16 -5.78 -28.59
C ALA A 126 10.44 -7.27 -28.72
N GLU A 127 10.67 -7.79 -29.93
CA GLU A 127 11.00 -9.20 -30.16
C GLU A 127 12.23 -9.63 -29.36
N LEU A 128 13.26 -8.78 -29.33
CA LEU A 128 14.46 -9.03 -28.56
C LEU A 128 14.17 -9.02 -27.05
N LEU A 129 13.44 -8.03 -26.53
CA LEU A 129 13.14 -7.93 -25.11
C LEU A 129 12.25 -9.05 -24.61
N GLU A 130 11.24 -9.47 -25.37
CA GLU A 130 10.33 -10.55 -25.01
C GLU A 130 11.07 -11.88 -24.78
N ARG A 131 12.15 -12.13 -25.53
CA ARG A 131 13.01 -13.31 -25.34
C ARG A 131 13.74 -13.33 -23.99
N PHE A 132 14.10 -12.18 -23.44
CA PHE A 132 14.86 -12.07 -22.18
C PHE A 132 13.96 -11.72 -20.99
N PHE A 133 12.89 -10.97 -21.22
CA PHE A 133 11.94 -10.46 -20.24
C PHE A 133 10.51 -10.58 -20.81
N PRO A 134 9.87 -11.76 -20.69
CA PRO A 134 8.52 -11.98 -21.19
C PRO A 134 7.52 -10.98 -20.60
N ALA A 135 6.96 -10.12 -21.45
CA ALA A 135 5.97 -9.11 -21.10
C ALA A 135 5.39 -8.48 -22.38
N GLY A 136 4.28 -7.75 -22.26
CA GLY A 136 3.79 -6.89 -23.34
C GLY A 136 4.64 -5.62 -23.49
N TYR A 137 5.00 -5.28 -24.74
CA TYR A 137 5.73 -4.07 -25.11
C TYR A 137 4.95 -3.29 -26.17
N GLU A 138 4.61 -2.03 -25.88
CA GLU A 138 3.86 -1.17 -26.79
C GLU A 138 4.79 -0.37 -27.72
N LEU A 139 4.59 -0.47 -29.03
CA LEU A 139 5.36 0.30 -30.00
C LEU A 139 4.97 1.79 -29.95
N LEU A 140 5.97 2.67 -29.87
CA LEU A 140 5.84 4.10 -30.11
C LEU A 140 6.10 4.38 -31.59
N ASP A 141 5.05 4.23 -32.40
CA ASP A 141 5.06 4.57 -33.82
C ASP A 141 5.37 6.05 -34.02
N GLY A 142 6.19 6.38 -35.02
CA GLY A 142 6.75 7.73 -35.23
C GLY A 142 8.13 7.93 -34.61
N ALA A 143 8.58 7.08 -33.69
CA ALA A 143 9.91 7.21 -33.07
C ALA A 143 11.05 6.99 -34.08
N ALA A 144 10.87 6.09 -35.06
CA ALA A 144 11.88 5.84 -36.10
C ALA A 144 11.98 7.00 -37.10
N GLU A 145 10.87 7.70 -37.33
CA GLU A 145 10.74 8.84 -38.23
C GLU A 145 10.95 10.20 -37.55
N ALA A 146 11.25 10.20 -36.24
CA ALA A 146 11.35 11.40 -35.40
C ALA A 146 10.07 12.29 -35.42
N ASP A 147 8.90 11.68 -35.58
CA ASP A 147 7.60 12.34 -35.42
C ASP A 147 7.24 12.45 -33.94
N TRP A 148 7.81 13.47 -33.29
CA TRP A 148 7.66 13.68 -31.85
C TRP A 148 6.22 14.00 -31.44
N THR A 149 5.41 14.56 -32.34
CA THR A 149 3.99 14.83 -32.09
C THR A 149 3.25 13.50 -31.92
N ARG A 150 3.44 12.57 -32.86
CA ARG A 150 2.84 11.23 -32.81
C ARG A 150 3.34 10.44 -31.60
N VAL A 151 4.64 10.47 -31.32
CA VAL A 151 5.23 9.81 -30.15
C VAL A 151 4.60 10.33 -28.85
N ALA A 152 4.45 11.66 -28.72
CA ALA A 152 3.82 12.27 -27.56
C ALA A 152 2.34 11.88 -27.46
N ASP A 153 1.59 11.84 -28.56
CA ASP A 153 0.18 11.40 -28.56
C ASP A 153 0.04 9.97 -28.01
N ARG A 154 0.90 9.05 -28.44
CA ARG A 154 0.91 7.66 -27.95
C ARG A 154 1.25 7.58 -26.47
N LEU A 155 2.26 8.33 -26.03
CA LEU A 155 2.63 8.36 -24.62
C LEU A 155 1.53 8.98 -23.75
N GLU A 156 0.86 10.04 -24.20
CA GLU A 156 -0.28 10.61 -23.45
C GLU A 156 -1.42 9.59 -23.29
N VAL A 157 -1.72 8.77 -24.30
CA VAL A 157 -2.71 7.69 -24.19
C VAL A 157 -2.30 6.71 -23.09
N ILE A 158 -1.04 6.26 -23.10
CA ILE A 158 -0.49 5.36 -22.07
C ILE A 158 -0.56 6.01 -20.69
N TYR A 159 -0.13 7.27 -20.57
CA TYR A 159 -0.12 8.01 -19.32
C TYR A 159 -1.53 8.18 -18.75
N ARG A 160 -2.51 8.56 -19.58
CA ARG A 160 -3.92 8.69 -19.16
C ARG A 160 -4.49 7.35 -18.70
N ARG A 161 -4.20 6.26 -19.43
CA ARG A 161 -4.61 4.91 -19.04
C ARG A 161 -4.04 4.52 -17.68
N LEU A 162 -2.77 4.81 -17.40
CA LEU A 162 -2.15 4.51 -16.10
C LEU A 162 -2.70 5.40 -14.98
N LEU A 163 -2.89 6.70 -15.25
CA LEU A 163 -3.41 7.65 -14.27
C LEU A 163 -4.85 7.34 -13.86
N ALA A 164 -5.67 6.82 -14.78
CA ALA A 164 -7.04 6.40 -14.51
C ALA A 164 -7.15 5.25 -13.48
N ARG A 165 -6.03 4.56 -13.20
CA ARG A 165 -5.97 3.49 -12.18
C ARG A 165 -5.70 4.00 -10.77
N ARG A 166 -5.40 5.30 -10.62
CA ARG A 166 -5.16 5.91 -9.32
C ARG A 166 -6.48 6.28 -8.66
N HIS A 167 -6.52 6.12 -7.35
CA HIS A 167 -7.61 6.63 -6.53
C HIS A 167 -7.65 8.15 -6.51
N GLU A 168 -8.86 8.70 -6.42
CA GLU A 168 -9.08 10.13 -6.31
C GLU A 168 -8.49 10.66 -4.99
N PRO A 169 -7.54 11.60 -5.04
CA PRO A 169 -6.84 12.09 -3.85
C PRO A 169 -7.70 13.04 -3.01
N GLY A 170 -8.71 13.68 -3.63
CA GLY A 170 -9.48 14.76 -3.04
C GLY A 170 -10.39 14.34 -1.89
N GLY A 171 -10.91 13.11 -1.92
CA GLY A 171 -11.97 12.66 -1.02
C GLY A 171 -13.22 13.54 -1.10
N ASP A 172 -14.10 13.41 -0.11
CA ASP A 172 -15.28 14.27 0.04
C ASP A 172 -14.98 15.47 0.98
N PRO A 173 -14.96 16.72 0.46
CA PRO A 173 -14.63 17.89 1.25
C PRO A 173 -15.68 18.20 2.33
N GLU A 174 -16.96 17.90 2.11
CA GLU A 174 -18.04 18.15 3.07
C GLU A 174 -17.93 17.18 4.25
N VAL A 175 -17.64 15.90 3.95
CA VAL A 175 -17.35 14.89 4.97
C VAL A 175 -16.11 15.30 5.77
N ARG A 176 -15.03 15.70 5.09
CA ARG A 176 -13.78 16.12 5.74
C ARG A 176 -14.00 17.30 6.69
N GLU A 177 -14.74 18.32 6.26
CA GLU A 177 -15.03 19.47 7.12
C GLU A 177 -15.81 19.05 8.37
N ARG A 178 -16.78 18.13 8.22
CA ARG A 178 -17.58 17.60 9.33
C ARG A 178 -16.73 16.82 10.33
N ILE A 179 -15.90 15.89 9.87
CA ILE A 179 -15.06 15.06 10.77
C ILE A 179 -13.93 15.85 11.41
N SER A 180 -13.41 16.91 10.77
CA SER A 180 -12.33 17.74 11.33
C SER A 180 -12.69 18.40 12.68
N LYS A 181 -13.99 18.58 12.94
CA LYS A 181 -14.55 19.15 14.18
C LYS A 181 -14.63 18.12 15.31
N ARG A 182 -14.44 16.84 15.02
CA ARG A 182 -14.51 15.72 15.97
C ARG A 182 -13.16 15.47 16.64
N PRO A 183 -13.13 14.94 17.88
CA PRO A 183 -11.87 14.66 18.57
C PRO A 183 -11.03 13.62 17.82
N LEU A 184 -9.72 13.69 18.00
CA LEU A 184 -8.82 12.64 17.51
C LEU A 184 -8.90 11.40 18.40
N ILE A 185 -8.95 10.23 17.78
CA ILE A 185 -8.93 8.92 18.42
C ILE A 185 -7.77 8.08 17.87
N GLU A 186 -7.35 7.08 18.63
CA GLU A 186 -6.35 6.10 18.20
C GLU A 186 -7.06 4.81 17.81
N VAL A 187 -6.72 4.25 16.65
CA VAL A 187 -7.33 3.03 16.10
C VAL A 187 -6.30 1.97 15.75
N ASP A 188 -6.72 0.70 15.77
CA ASP A 188 -5.96 -0.45 15.31
C ASP A 188 -6.86 -1.31 14.43
N LEU A 189 -6.44 -1.56 13.18
CA LEU A 189 -7.30 -2.06 12.11
C LEU A 189 -7.17 -3.56 11.82
N HIS A 190 -6.34 -4.28 12.56
CA HIS A 190 -6.10 -5.69 12.29
C HIS A 190 -5.80 -6.44 13.58
N MET A 191 -6.74 -7.27 14.03
CA MET A 191 -6.56 -8.12 15.21
C MET A 191 -7.56 -9.27 15.24
N HIS A 192 -7.20 -10.30 16.01
CA HIS A 192 -7.93 -11.57 16.07
C HIS A 192 -8.38 -11.89 17.49
N THR A 193 -9.47 -12.65 17.61
CA THR A 193 -10.06 -13.17 18.84
C THR A 193 -10.03 -14.71 18.85
N ASP A 194 -10.52 -15.33 19.92
CA ASP A 194 -10.65 -16.79 20.02
C ASP A 194 -11.74 -17.41 19.12
N HIS A 195 -12.35 -16.60 18.26
CA HIS A 195 -13.20 -17.03 17.14
C HIS A 195 -12.39 -17.31 15.88
N SER A 196 -11.19 -16.73 15.74
CA SER A 196 -10.21 -17.16 14.75
C SER A 196 -9.55 -18.48 15.17
N GLY A 197 -9.20 -19.31 14.20
CA GLY A 197 -8.61 -20.64 14.44
C GLY A 197 -7.21 -20.62 15.07
N ASP A 198 -6.54 -19.47 15.05
CA ASP A 198 -5.14 -19.34 15.45
C ASP A 198 -4.89 -18.25 16.51
N CYS A 199 -5.96 -17.74 17.12
CA CYS A 199 -5.92 -16.85 18.26
C CYS A 199 -6.68 -17.47 19.44
N ALA A 200 -6.24 -17.16 20.65
CA ALA A 200 -6.84 -17.66 21.89
C ALA A 200 -7.29 -16.52 22.82
N THR A 201 -7.31 -15.28 22.32
CA THR A 201 -7.67 -14.08 23.10
C THR A 201 -9.19 -13.93 23.13
N PRO A 202 -9.84 -14.06 24.30
CA PRO A 202 -11.28 -13.87 24.40
C PRO A 202 -11.70 -12.43 24.05
N VAL A 203 -12.91 -12.28 23.49
CA VAL A 203 -13.47 -10.98 23.08
C VAL A 203 -13.47 -9.94 24.21
N ASP A 204 -13.89 -10.32 25.42
CA ASP A 204 -13.93 -9.43 26.59
C ASP A 204 -12.52 -8.96 27.01
N VAL A 205 -11.53 -9.85 26.96
CA VAL A 205 -10.13 -9.53 27.22
C VAL A 205 -9.60 -8.55 26.18
N LEU A 206 -9.93 -8.77 24.91
CA LEU A 206 -9.51 -7.92 23.80
C LEU A 206 -10.05 -6.50 23.95
N ILE A 207 -11.36 -6.33 24.17
CA ILE A 207 -12.00 -5.03 24.38
C ILE A 207 -11.41 -4.30 25.58
N ASN A 208 -11.31 -4.97 26.73
CA ASN A 208 -10.77 -4.33 27.93
C ASN A 208 -9.30 -3.93 27.75
N THR A 209 -8.53 -4.72 27.00
CA THR A 209 -7.14 -4.37 26.67
C THR A 209 -7.07 -3.18 25.71
N ALA A 210 -8.00 -3.06 24.77
CA ALA A 210 -8.09 -1.90 23.86
C ALA A 210 -8.39 -0.62 24.63
N ARG A 211 -9.35 -0.67 25.57
CA ARG A 211 -9.70 0.44 26.47
C ARG A 211 -8.54 0.83 27.39
N ASP A 212 -7.88 -0.13 28.02
CA ASP A 212 -6.68 0.11 28.84
C ASP A 212 -5.54 0.77 28.03
N ARG A 213 -5.52 0.53 26.71
CA ARG A 213 -4.57 1.12 25.77
C ARG A 213 -5.02 2.45 25.18
N ASN A 214 -6.19 2.95 25.57
CA ASN A 214 -6.79 4.20 25.12
C ASN A 214 -7.00 4.23 23.60
N LEU A 215 -7.43 3.10 23.02
CA LEU A 215 -7.94 3.03 21.66
C LEU A 215 -9.39 3.49 21.65
N GLY A 216 -9.74 4.36 20.69
CA GLY A 216 -11.11 4.84 20.50
C GLY A 216 -11.91 3.98 19.53
N ALA A 217 -11.23 3.26 18.62
CA ALA A 217 -11.86 2.23 17.80
C ALA A 217 -10.91 1.05 17.54
N ILE A 218 -11.47 -0.13 17.29
CA ILE A 218 -10.74 -1.33 16.88
C ILE A 218 -11.49 -2.05 15.76
N ALA A 219 -10.77 -2.59 14.76
CA ALA A 219 -11.34 -3.53 13.80
C ALA A 219 -10.93 -4.96 14.18
N ILE A 220 -11.91 -5.82 14.39
CA ILE A 220 -11.68 -7.25 14.68
C ILE A 220 -11.88 -8.01 13.38
N THR A 221 -10.87 -8.75 12.96
CA THR A 221 -10.71 -9.30 11.60
C THR A 221 -10.47 -10.80 11.65
N ASP A 222 -11.30 -11.53 12.40
CA ASP A 222 -11.12 -12.98 12.57
C ASP A 222 -11.12 -13.72 11.21
N HIS A 223 -10.29 -14.76 11.10
CA HIS A 223 -10.14 -15.49 9.84
C HIS A 223 -11.43 -16.20 9.40
N ASN A 224 -11.97 -15.72 8.28
CA ASN A 224 -13.24 -16.15 7.71
C ASN A 224 -14.35 -16.30 8.78
N GLU A 225 -14.51 -15.32 9.66
CA GLU A 225 -15.46 -15.31 10.76
C GLU A 225 -15.76 -13.88 11.23
N VAL A 226 -17.03 -13.57 11.57
CA VAL A 226 -17.42 -12.25 12.10
C VAL A 226 -18.03 -12.31 13.50
N SER A 227 -18.35 -13.51 14.01
CA SER A 227 -19.04 -13.65 15.31
C SER A 227 -18.27 -13.03 16.47
N GLY A 228 -16.92 -13.07 16.47
CA GLY A 228 -16.10 -12.42 17.48
C GLY A 228 -16.24 -10.89 17.43
N ALA A 229 -16.27 -10.32 16.23
CA ALA A 229 -16.48 -8.89 16.03
C ALA A 229 -17.92 -8.44 16.37
N LEU A 230 -18.93 -9.27 16.07
CA LEU A 230 -20.33 -9.01 16.44
C LEU A 230 -20.56 -9.08 17.96
N GLU A 231 -19.94 -10.05 18.65
CA GLU A 231 -19.94 -10.11 20.11
C GLU A 231 -19.27 -8.87 20.70
N ALA A 232 -18.14 -8.46 20.12
CA ALA A 232 -17.40 -7.29 20.56
C ALA A 232 -18.19 -6.00 20.39
N ARG A 233 -18.91 -5.83 19.28
CA ARG A 233 -19.76 -4.66 19.01
C ARG A 233 -20.82 -4.47 20.09
N LYS A 234 -21.51 -5.55 20.50
CA LYS A 234 -22.51 -5.50 21.57
C LYS A 234 -21.92 -5.05 22.91
N LEU A 235 -20.77 -5.61 23.27
CA LEU A 235 -20.04 -5.22 24.49
C LEU A 235 -19.58 -3.75 24.43
N ALA A 236 -19.13 -3.29 23.26
CA ALA A 236 -18.71 -1.92 23.06
C ALA A 236 -19.87 -0.91 23.17
N GLU A 237 -21.05 -1.25 22.65
CA GLU A 237 -22.28 -0.46 22.80
C GLU A 237 -22.70 -0.33 24.28
N GLU A 238 -22.59 -1.41 25.06
CA GLU A 238 -22.87 -1.38 26.51
C GLU A 238 -21.89 -0.49 27.30
N LEU A 239 -20.63 -0.42 26.85
CA LEU A 239 -19.57 0.35 27.51
C LEU A 239 -19.56 1.83 27.12
N GLY A 240 -19.86 2.14 25.85
CA GLY A 240 -20.03 3.49 25.33
C GLY A 240 -18.76 4.34 25.18
N ASP A 241 -17.56 3.77 25.35
CA ASP A 241 -16.28 4.48 25.28
C ASP A 241 -15.27 3.94 24.25
N ILE A 242 -15.66 2.95 23.46
CA ILE A 242 -14.88 2.37 22.36
C ILE A 242 -15.80 1.96 21.21
N LYS A 243 -15.37 2.17 19.97
CA LYS A 243 -16.05 1.70 18.76
C LYS A 243 -15.46 0.37 18.28
N VAL A 244 -16.31 -0.51 17.73
CA VAL A 244 -15.88 -1.74 17.07
C VAL A 244 -16.29 -1.69 15.61
N ILE A 245 -15.31 -1.81 14.72
CA ILE A 245 -15.53 -2.05 13.30
C ILE A 245 -15.65 -3.56 13.13
N VAL A 246 -16.82 -4.02 12.70
CA VAL A 246 -17.04 -5.43 12.35
C VAL A 246 -16.32 -5.71 11.05
N ALA A 247 -15.38 -6.65 11.07
CA ALA A 247 -14.56 -6.98 9.92
C ALA A 247 -14.26 -8.48 9.86
N GLU A 248 -13.77 -8.93 8.70
CA GLU A 248 -13.41 -10.33 8.45
C GLU A 248 -12.14 -10.36 7.60
N GLU A 249 -11.12 -11.10 8.02
CA GLU A 249 -9.98 -11.43 7.15
C GLU A 249 -10.34 -12.67 6.34
N VAL A 250 -10.73 -12.44 5.08
CA VAL A 250 -11.24 -13.48 4.18
C VAL A 250 -10.07 -14.08 3.42
N LYS A 251 -9.79 -15.36 3.68
CA LYS A 251 -8.96 -16.16 2.79
C LYS A 251 -9.73 -16.52 1.53
N THR A 252 -9.29 -15.98 0.40
CA THR A 252 -9.85 -16.27 -0.93
C THR A 252 -9.41 -17.65 -1.41
N ALA A 253 -10.05 -18.15 -2.47
CA ALA A 253 -9.77 -19.48 -3.02
C ALA A 253 -8.29 -19.66 -3.42
N GLU A 254 -7.71 -18.64 -4.07
CA GLU A 254 -6.40 -18.79 -4.75
C GLU A 254 -5.48 -17.57 -4.61
N GLN A 255 -6.01 -16.39 -4.27
CA GLN A 255 -5.31 -15.11 -4.46
C GLN A 255 -4.92 -14.42 -3.15
N GLY A 256 -4.84 -15.19 -2.05
CA GLY A 256 -4.48 -14.68 -0.72
C GLY A 256 -5.66 -14.13 0.09
N GLU A 257 -5.37 -13.20 0.98
CA GLU A 257 -6.30 -12.65 1.96
C GLU A 257 -6.70 -11.20 1.64
N VAL A 258 -7.95 -10.86 1.97
CA VAL A 258 -8.50 -9.50 1.91
C VAL A 258 -9.41 -9.29 3.10
N ILE A 259 -9.40 -8.08 3.67
CA ILE A 259 -10.26 -7.71 4.79
C ILE A 259 -11.45 -6.90 4.27
N GLY A 260 -12.66 -7.34 4.63
CA GLY A 260 -13.85 -6.51 4.56
C GLY A 260 -14.05 -5.77 5.88
N LEU A 261 -14.09 -4.43 5.84
CA LEU A 261 -14.42 -3.60 7.00
C LEU A 261 -15.89 -3.17 6.95
N PHE A 262 -16.50 -2.92 8.11
CA PHE A 262 -17.92 -2.49 8.25
C PHE A 262 -18.92 -3.52 7.71
N LEU A 263 -18.66 -4.80 8.00
CA LEU A 263 -19.56 -5.89 7.63
C LEU A 263 -20.71 -6.03 8.64
N GLU A 264 -21.82 -6.59 8.20
CA GLU A 264 -22.94 -7.01 9.06
C GLU A 264 -23.08 -8.54 9.09
N GLU A 265 -22.72 -9.19 7.98
CA GLU A 265 -22.80 -10.63 7.79
C GLU A 265 -21.46 -11.21 7.33
N LYS A 266 -21.29 -12.50 7.64
CA LYS A 266 -20.10 -13.27 7.26
C LYS A 266 -19.99 -13.40 5.74
N ILE A 267 -18.78 -13.26 5.21
CA ILE A 267 -18.50 -13.52 3.80
C ILE A 267 -18.43 -15.04 3.53
N PRO A 268 -19.06 -15.57 2.48
CA PRO A 268 -18.94 -16.98 2.12
C PRO A 268 -17.48 -17.39 1.87
N LYS A 269 -17.12 -18.61 2.30
CA LYS A 269 -15.78 -19.19 2.08
C LYS A 269 -15.62 -19.68 0.64
N GLY A 270 -14.37 -19.70 0.16
CA GLY A 270 -14.01 -20.31 -1.12
C GLY A 270 -14.35 -19.47 -2.35
N LEU A 271 -14.66 -18.19 -2.15
CA LEU A 271 -14.86 -17.23 -3.23
C LEU A 271 -13.51 -16.80 -3.85
N THR A 272 -13.56 -16.42 -5.12
CA THR A 272 -12.46 -15.69 -5.77
C THR A 272 -12.28 -14.29 -5.16
N MET A 273 -11.14 -13.63 -5.38
CA MET A 273 -10.92 -12.27 -4.87
C MET A 273 -12.00 -11.29 -5.34
N ALA A 274 -12.35 -11.33 -6.64
CA ALA A 274 -13.36 -10.46 -7.21
C ALA A 274 -14.76 -10.70 -6.60
N GLU A 275 -15.13 -11.97 -6.37
CA GLU A 275 -16.38 -12.30 -5.70
C GLU A 275 -16.37 -11.86 -4.23
N THR A 276 -15.27 -12.06 -3.51
CA THR A 276 -15.11 -11.59 -2.13
C THR A 276 -15.27 -10.07 -2.05
N ILE A 277 -14.61 -9.30 -2.92
CA ILE A 277 -14.77 -7.84 -3.00
C ILE A 277 -16.23 -7.47 -3.27
N ARG A 278 -16.89 -8.15 -4.21
CA ARG A 278 -18.30 -7.90 -4.51
C ARG A 278 -19.20 -8.11 -3.29
N GLU A 279 -18.97 -9.17 -2.50
CA GLU A 279 -19.73 -9.42 -1.27
C GLU A 279 -19.44 -8.38 -0.18
N ILE A 280 -18.19 -7.90 -0.05
CA ILE A 280 -17.84 -6.79 0.86
C ILE A 280 -18.61 -5.52 0.46
N ARG A 281 -18.58 -5.18 -0.84
CA ARG A 281 -19.26 -4.00 -1.39
C ARG A 281 -20.78 -4.09 -1.26
N ALA A 282 -21.37 -5.28 -1.42
CA ALA A 282 -22.80 -5.51 -1.27
C ALA A 282 -23.31 -5.14 0.14
N GLN A 283 -22.43 -5.21 1.15
CA GLN A 283 -22.74 -4.79 2.53
C GLN A 283 -22.41 -3.31 2.81
N GLY A 284 -21.95 -2.55 1.81
CA GLY A 284 -21.45 -1.18 2.02
C GLY A 284 -20.09 -1.13 2.73
N GLY A 285 -19.38 -2.25 2.78
CA GLY A 285 -18.08 -2.38 3.42
C GLY A 285 -16.93 -1.77 2.61
N LEU A 286 -15.80 -1.61 3.27
CA LEU A 286 -14.55 -1.16 2.65
C LEU A 286 -13.60 -2.33 2.42
N VAL A 287 -12.89 -2.29 1.30
CA VAL A 287 -11.89 -3.28 0.91
C VAL A 287 -10.53 -2.85 1.48
N TYR A 288 -10.02 -3.63 2.42
CA TYR A 288 -8.73 -3.42 3.06
C TYR A 288 -7.80 -4.59 2.74
N VAL A 289 -6.66 -4.34 2.09
CA VAL A 289 -5.69 -5.41 1.80
C VAL A 289 -4.65 -5.48 2.92
N PRO A 290 -4.60 -6.59 3.69
CA PRO A 290 -3.63 -6.77 4.76
C PRO A 290 -2.26 -7.20 4.23
N HIS A 291 -1.22 -6.85 5.00
CA HIS A 291 0.19 -7.27 4.87
C HIS A 291 0.69 -7.61 3.44
N PRO A 292 0.49 -6.75 2.43
CA PRO A 292 0.84 -7.07 1.04
C PRO A 292 2.34 -7.31 0.88
N PHE A 293 2.69 -8.14 -0.10
CA PHE A 293 4.07 -8.55 -0.43
C PHE A 293 4.77 -9.44 0.61
N ASP A 294 4.11 -9.81 1.72
CA ASP A 294 4.64 -10.82 2.63
C ASP A 294 4.58 -12.22 2.02
N ARG A 295 5.65 -12.59 1.31
CA ARG A 295 5.81 -13.90 0.65
C ARG A 295 5.79 -15.11 1.60
N PHE A 296 5.70 -14.89 2.92
CA PHE A 296 5.60 -15.94 3.93
C PHE A 296 4.17 -16.18 4.44
N HIS A 297 3.20 -15.33 4.05
CA HIS A 297 1.78 -15.46 4.37
C HIS A 297 0.95 -15.61 3.08
N SER A 298 -0.36 -15.90 3.21
CA SER A 298 -1.29 -15.99 2.07
C SER A 298 -1.68 -14.60 1.59
N VAL A 299 -0.76 -13.90 0.92
CA VAL A 299 -0.99 -12.55 0.39
C VAL A 299 -1.26 -12.61 -1.11
N PRO A 300 -2.07 -11.67 -1.66
CA PRO A 300 -2.08 -11.45 -3.10
C PRO A 300 -0.68 -11.05 -3.56
N ASP A 301 -0.16 -11.70 -4.60
CA ASP A 301 1.08 -11.24 -5.23
C ASP A 301 0.86 -9.90 -5.97
N TYR A 302 1.96 -9.30 -6.44
CA TYR A 302 1.90 -7.99 -7.09
C TYR A 302 0.99 -7.98 -8.33
N GLU A 303 0.93 -9.07 -9.10
CA GLU A 303 0.10 -9.14 -10.31
C GLU A 303 -1.38 -9.17 -9.96
N HIS A 304 -1.77 -9.99 -8.97
CA HIS A 304 -3.14 -10.02 -8.48
C HIS A 304 -3.57 -8.70 -7.82
N LEU A 305 -2.67 -7.99 -7.13
CA LEU A 305 -2.95 -6.64 -6.62
C LEU A 305 -3.22 -5.64 -7.73
N LEU A 306 -2.54 -5.77 -8.87
CA LEU A 306 -2.81 -4.92 -10.02
C LEU A 306 -4.22 -5.16 -10.55
N ASP A 307 -4.71 -6.39 -10.65
CA ASP A 307 -6.02 -6.66 -11.26
C ASP A 307 -7.22 -6.04 -10.52
N MET A 308 -7.03 -5.64 -9.26
CA MET A 308 -8.07 -5.06 -8.40
C MET A 308 -7.68 -3.71 -7.81
N VAL A 309 -6.62 -3.05 -8.29
CA VAL A 309 -6.03 -1.90 -7.60
C VAL A 309 -7.03 -0.75 -7.41
N GLU A 310 -7.95 -0.59 -8.35
CA GLU A 310 -9.03 0.41 -8.36
C GLU A 310 -10.11 0.11 -7.29
N GLU A 311 -10.24 -1.14 -6.86
CA GLU A 311 -11.23 -1.60 -5.88
C GLU A 311 -10.74 -1.53 -4.42
N ILE A 312 -9.43 -1.33 -4.20
CA ILE A 312 -8.81 -1.30 -2.87
C ILE A 312 -8.99 0.07 -2.23
N ASP A 313 -9.77 0.16 -1.15
CA ASP A 313 -9.92 1.43 -0.41
C ASP A 313 -8.70 1.72 0.48
N LEU A 314 -8.21 0.69 1.19
CA LEU A 314 -7.09 0.80 2.12
C LEU A 314 -6.04 -0.29 1.87
N LEU A 315 -4.76 0.06 2.06
CA LEU A 315 -3.63 -0.88 1.95
C LEU A 315 -2.80 -0.87 3.24
N GLU A 316 -2.52 -2.05 3.80
CA GLU A 316 -1.68 -2.14 5.01
C GLU A 316 -0.22 -1.82 4.68
N VAL A 317 0.21 -0.59 4.95
CA VAL A 317 1.59 -0.13 4.68
C VAL A 317 2.55 -0.46 5.82
N PHE A 318 2.02 -0.86 6.97
CA PHE A 318 2.83 -1.31 8.09
C PHE A 318 2.12 -2.38 8.90
N ASN A 319 2.72 -3.58 8.89
CA ASN A 319 2.40 -4.64 9.81
C ASN A 319 3.65 -4.98 10.64
N PRO A 320 3.59 -4.96 11.98
CA PRO A 320 4.74 -5.18 12.85
C PRO A 320 5.22 -6.65 12.85
N ARG A 321 4.43 -7.58 12.32
CA ARG A 321 4.75 -9.01 12.26
C ARG A 321 5.45 -9.44 10.99
N VAL A 322 5.45 -8.61 9.96
CA VAL A 322 6.16 -8.87 8.72
C VAL A 322 7.66 -8.92 8.99
N ALA A 323 8.27 -10.08 8.74
CA ALA A 323 9.65 -10.37 9.11
C ALA A 323 10.68 -9.54 8.31
N VAL A 324 10.32 -9.13 7.09
CA VAL A 324 11.20 -8.40 6.17
C VAL A 324 10.71 -6.97 6.03
N THR A 325 11.46 -6.02 6.61
CA THR A 325 11.13 -4.58 6.56
C THR A 325 10.99 -4.02 5.14
N ALA A 326 11.60 -4.66 4.13
CA ALA A 326 11.48 -4.28 2.73
C ALA A 326 10.04 -4.39 2.18
N PHE A 327 9.23 -5.33 2.70
CA PHE A 327 7.83 -5.50 2.26
C PHE A 327 6.97 -4.30 2.68
N ASN A 328 7.12 -3.81 3.91
CA ASN A 328 6.46 -2.56 4.34
C ASN A 328 6.88 -1.36 3.48
N VAL A 329 8.14 -1.28 3.05
CA VAL A 329 8.60 -0.21 2.14
C VAL A 329 7.96 -0.33 0.75
N GLU A 330 7.76 -1.55 0.27
CA GLU A 330 7.06 -1.83 -0.98
C GLU A 330 5.57 -1.49 -0.91
N ALA A 331 4.91 -1.82 0.21
CA ALA A 331 3.53 -1.44 0.51
C ALA A 331 3.34 0.09 0.50
N VAL A 332 4.21 0.84 1.18
CA VAL A 332 4.18 2.32 1.16
C VAL A 332 4.30 2.85 -0.28
N ARG A 333 5.17 2.25 -1.10
CA ARG A 333 5.36 2.68 -2.49
C ARG A 333 4.15 2.34 -3.36
N PHE A 334 3.60 1.15 -3.21
CA PHE A 334 2.42 0.73 -3.97
C PHE A 334 1.21 1.61 -3.64
N ALA A 335 0.95 1.85 -2.35
CA ALA A 335 -0.10 2.76 -1.91
C ALA A 335 0.10 4.17 -2.49
N ALA A 336 1.30 4.74 -2.38
CA ALA A 336 1.58 6.07 -2.94
C ALA A 336 1.40 6.12 -4.47
N LYS A 337 1.83 5.07 -5.16
CA LYS A 337 1.79 4.96 -6.61
C LYS A 337 0.36 4.97 -7.16
N TYR A 338 -0.55 4.27 -6.49
CA TYR A 338 -1.97 4.19 -6.87
C TYR A 338 -2.89 5.12 -6.03
N ARG A 339 -2.31 5.93 -5.13
CA ARG A 339 -3.03 6.83 -4.21
C ARG A 339 -4.03 6.11 -3.29
N ILE A 340 -3.79 4.84 -2.99
CA ILE A 340 -4.60 4.05 -2.04
C ILE A 340 -4.36 4.59 -0.63
N VAL A 341 -5.42 4.64 0.19
CA VAL A 341 -5.32 5.15 1.57
C VAL A 341 -4.42 4.22 2.40
N PRO A 342 -3.34 4.73 2.99
CA PRO A 342 -2.45 3.90 3.80
C PRO A 342 -3.14 3.52 5.12
N ALA A 343 -2.99 2.26 5.51
CA ALA A 343 -3.48 1.73 6.77
C ALA A 343 -2.38 0.94 7.51
N ALA A 344 -2.59 0.69 8.79
CA ALA A 344 -1.73 -0.16 9.59
C ALA A 344 -2.52 -0.90 10.67
N GLY A 345 -2.17 -2.16 10.87
CA GLY A 345 -2.79 -3.03 11.85
C GLY A 345 -1.76 -3.83 12.63
N SER A 346 -2.10 -4.16 13.87
CA SER A 346 -1.19 -4.91 14.75
C SER A 346 -1.05 -6.39 14.38
N ASP A 347 -2.03 -6.91 13.64
CA ASP A 347 -2.23 -8.32 13.35
C ASP A 347 -2.08 -9.18 14.61
N SER A 348 -2.73 -8.69 15.67
CA SER A 348 -2.52 -9.20 17.02
C SER A 348 -3.35 -10.46 17.26
N HIS A 349 -2.67 -11.55 17.62
CA HIS A 349 -3.31 -12.82 18.03
C HIS A 349 -3.18 -13.11 19.53
N VAL A 350 -2.59 -12.17 20.28
CA VAL A 350 -2.47 -12.23 21.73
C VAL A 350 -2.75 -10.85 22.29
N ALA A 351 -3.47 -10.72 23.42
CA ALA A 351 -3.77 -9.41 24.00
C ALA A 351 -2.53 -8.50 24.20
N GLN A 352 -1.35 -9.08 24.42
CA GLN A 352 -0.07 -8.36 24.52
C GLN A 352 0.34 -7.66 23.22
N GLY A 353 -0.07 -8.17 22.05
CA GLY A 353 0.26 -7.66 20.72
C GLY A 353 -0.45 -6.36 20.39
N LEU A 354 -1.73 -6.25 20.73
CA LEU A 354 -2.65 -5.17 20.38
C LEU A 354 -2.06 -3.74 20.53
N GLY A 355 -2.36 -2.84 19.59
CA GLY A 355 -1.87 -1.47 19.59
C GLY A 355 -0.35 -1.34 19.56
N SER A 356 0.36 -2.34 19.01
CA SER A 356 1.78 -2.27 18.63
C SER A 356 2.01 -1.26 17.51
N VAL A 357 1.03 -1.13 16.62
CA VAL A 357 0.84 0.00 15.73
C VAL A 357 -0.53 0.61 16.01
N ARG A 358 -0.65 1.91 15.79
CA ARG A 358 -1.89 2.67 15.94
C ARG A 358 -1.94 3.74 14.89
N GLN A 359 -3.15 4.18 14.59
CA GLN A 359 -3.38 5.28 13.66
C GLN A 359 -4.21 6.32 14.38
N ARG A 360 -3.77 7.57 14.32
CA ARG A 360 -4.54 8.68 14.88
C ARG A 360 -5.36 9.32 13.78
N ILE A 361 -6.68 9.31 13.97
CA ILE A 361 -7.65 9.84 13.02
C ILE A 361 -8.70 10.66 13.76
N HIS A 362 -9.45 11.49 13.05
CA HIS A 362 -10.66 12.09 13.60
C HIS A 362 -11.71 10.99 13.86
N ASP A 363 -12.48 11.14 14.93
CA ASP A 363 -13.61 10.26 15.20
C ASP A 363 -14.61 10.29 14.03
N PHE A 364 -15.29 9.17 13.78
CA PHE A 364 -16.02 8.89 12.55
C PHE A 364 -17.30 8.08 12.82
N ASP A 365 -18.31 8.22 11.98
CA ASP A 365 -19.50 7.35 11.99
C ASP A 365 -19.70 6.71 10.61
N GLY A 366 -19.58 5.38 10.57
CA GLY A 366 -19.73 4.60 9.35
C GLY A 366 -18.51 4.61 8.40
N PRO A 367 -18.58 3.85 7.31
CA PRO A 367 -17.46 3.59 6.41
C PRO A 367 -16.97 4.83 5.66
N ALA A 368 -17.88 5.70 5.19
CA ALA A 368 -17.50 6.88 4.41
C ALA A 368 -16.68 7.90 5.23
N GLU A 369 -17.14 8.19 6.45
CA GLU A 369 -16.40 9.08 7.36
C GLU A 369 -15.09 8.46 7.82
N PHE A 370 -15.07 7.14 8.03
CA PHE A 370 -13.84 6.41 8.37
C PHE A 370 -12.80 6.52 7.27
N LEU A 371 -13.18 6.27 6.02
CA LEU A 371 -12.26 6.35 4.89
C LEU A 371 -11.69 7.76 4.73
N GLU A 372 -12.53 8.79 4.88
CA GLU A 372 -12.06 10.18 4.87
C GLU A 372 -11.13 10.51 6.04
N ALA A 373 -11.44 10.04 7.25
CA ALA A 373 -10.60 10.23 8.42
C ALA A 373 -9.22 9.56 8.27
N MET A 374 -9.16 8.45 7.53
CA MET A 374 -7.95 7.69 7.27
C MET A 374 -7.00 8.36 6.26
N ARG A 375 -7.49 9.24 5.37
CA ARG A 375 -6.65 9.93 4.37
C ARG A 375 -5.53 10.77 5.01
N ASP A 376 -5.80 11.33 6.19
CA ASP A 376 -4.87 12.16 6.95
C ASP A 376 -4.32 11.43 8.21
N ALA A 377 -4.37 10.10 8.24
CA ALA A 377 -4.00 9.31 9.41
C ALA A 377 -2.51 9.41 9.76
N ASP A 378 -2.23 9.71 11.04
CA ASP A 378 -0.87 9.61 11.58
C ASP A 378 -0.61 8.18 12.12
N ILE A 379 0.24 7.42 11.42
CA ILE A 379 0.62 6.06 11.84
C ILE A 379 1.73 6.12 12.89
N THR A 380 1.43 5.71 14.12
CA THR A 380 2.39 5.64 15.24
C THR A 380 2.72 4.19 15.61
N ARG A 381 3.97 3.93 15.99
CA ARG A 381 4.49 2.59 16.26
C ARG A 381 5.11 2.53 17.65
N LYS A 382 4.85 1.45 18.39
CA LYS A 382 5.56 1.11 19.62
C LYS A 382 6.49 -0.06 19.35
N HIS A 383 7.77 0.09 19.67
CA HIS A 383 8.71 -1.01 19.56
C HIS A 383 8.30 -2.13 20.52
N LYS A 384 7.95 -3.30 19.97
CA LYS A 384 7.78 -4.56 20.72
C LYS A 384 8.74 -5.60 20.15
N ASN A 385 9.21 -6.52 20.99
CA ASN A 385 10.04 -7.62 20.51
C ASN A 385 9.15 -8.64 19.79
N LEU A 386 9.31 -8.78 18.47
CA LEU A 386 8.47 -9.65 17.64
C LEU A 386 8.60 -11.13 18.03
N VAL A 387 9.81 -11.58 18.36
CA VAL A 387 10.08 -12.96 18.82
C VAL A 387 9.29 -13.26 20.09
N TYR A 388 9.19 -12.29 21.01
CA TYR A 388 8.40 -12.43 22.23
C TYR A 388 6.90 -12.60 21.94
N VAL A 389 6.33 -11.77 21.05
CA VAL A 389 4.90 -11.85 20.71
C VAL A 389 4.57 -13.14 19.96
N GLN A 390 5.43 -13.57 19.02
CA GLN A 390 5.26 -14.84 18.29
C GLN A 390 5.39 -16.06 19.21
N THR A 391 6.31 -16.04 20.18
CA THR A 391 6.47 -17.10 21.19
C THR A 391 5.22 -17.22 22.05
N LEU A 392 4.62 -16.08 22.46
CA LEU A 392 3.36 -16.08 23.19
C LEU A 392 2.21 -16.67 22.38
N LYS A 393 2.09 -16.33 21.08
CA LYS A 393 1.09 -16.92 20.18
C LYS A 393 1.23 -18.44 20.21
N PHE A 394 2.43 -18.95 19.90
CA PHE A 394 2.70 -20.39 19.86
C PHE A 394 2.33 -21.08 21.18
N LEU A 395 2.77 -20.55 22.32
CA LEU A 395 2.47 -21.11 23.64
C LEU A 395 0.97 -21.17 23.93
N GLN A 396 0.22 -20.13 23.55
CA GLN A 396 -1.23 -20.06 23.79
C GLN A 396 -2.02 -20.97 22.85
N THR A 397 -1.54 -21.20 21.62
CA THR A 397 -2.21 -22.05 20.63
C THR A 397 -1.87 -23.54 20.77
N THR A 398 -0.65 -23.90 21.21
CA THR A 398 -0.20 -25.31 21.33
C THR A 398 -0.34 -25.88 22.74
N GLY A 399 -0.45 -25.05 23.77
CA GLY A 399 -0.45 -25.45 25.18
C GLY A 399 -1.79 -25.91 25.78
N ARG A 400 -2.89 -26.01 25.02
CA ARG A 400 -4.20 -26.47 25.53
C ARG A 400 -4.74 -27.62 24.68
N PRO A 401 -4.98 -28.83 25.24
CA PRO A 401 -5.75 -29.84 24.53
C PRO A 401 -7.15 -29.30 24.23
N LYS A 402 -7.76 -29.74 23.10
CA LYS A 402 -9.16 -29.46 22.70
C LYS A 402 -10.16 -30.04 23.72
N ALA A 403 -10.18 -29.51 24.93
CA ALA A 403 -11.23 -29.73 25.91
C ALA A 403 -12.36 -28.72 25.66
N PRO A 404 -13.63 -29.01 26.03
CA PRO A 404 -14.73 -28.08 25.81
C PRO A 404 -14.37 -26.71 26.41
N LYS A 405 -14.49 -25.65 25.60
CA LYS A 405 -14.11 -24.27 25.94
C LYS A 405 -14.82 -23.84 27.23
N ARG A 406 -14.17 -24.00 28.38
CA ARG A 406 -14.68 -23.55 29.68
C ARG A 406 -14.34 -22.07 29.81
N ARG A 407 -15.35 -21.20 29.75
CA ARG A 407 -15.23 -19.77 30.09
C ARG A 407 -14.52 -19.68 31.44
N VAL A 408 -13.37 -18.99 31.48
CA VAL A 408 -12.68 -18.69 32.73
C VAL A 408 -13.31 -17.42 33.28
N PRO A 409 -14.05 -17.47 34.40
CA PRO A 409 -14.53 -16.25 35.03
C PRO A 409 -13.32 -15.41 35.47
N ASN A 410 -13.30 -14.11 35.16
CA ASN A 410 -12.23 -13.16 35.51
C ASN A 410 -10.87 -13.32 34.78
N ALA A 411 -10.87 -13.45 33.45
CA ALA A 411 -9.66 -13.23 32.67
C ALA A 411 -9.20 -11.77 32.83
N LYS A 412 -8.01 -11.54 33.40
CA LYS A 412 -7.53 -10.18 33.71
C LYS A 412 -6.93 -9.51 32.46
N PRO A 413 -7.25 -8.22 32.19
CA PRO A 413 -6.59 -7.46 31.15
C PRO A 413 -5.07 -7.37 31.38
N VAL A 414 -4.31 -7.29 30.29
CA VAL A 414 -2.85 -7.16 30.36
C VAL A 414 -2.50 -5.74 30.84
N ARG A 415 -2.09 -5.61 32.10
CA ARG A 415 -1.65 -4.33 32.68
C ARG A 415 -0.52 -3.71 31.84
N GLY A 416 -0.81 -2.57 31.22
CA GLY A 416 0.16 -1.84 30.40
C GLY A 416 -0.25 -0.40 30.10
N GLY A 417 -0.18 0.46 31.12
CA GLY A 417 -0.39 1.90 31.02
C GLY A 417 -1.26 2.42 32.16
N ARG A 418 -0.73 3.28 33.04
CA ARG A 418 -1.53 3.95 34.07
C ARG A 418 -2.54 4.88 33.38
N PRO A 419 -3.86 4.77 33.64
CA PRO A 419 -4.80 5.80 33.21
C PRO A 419 -4.48 7.11 33.94
N ARG A 420 -4.36 8.23 33.22
CA ARG A 420 -4.43 9.54 33.86
C ARG A 420 -5.87 9.75 34.32
N ARG A 421 -6.11 9.68 35.64
CA ARG A 421 -7.39 10.06 36.26
C ARG A 421 -7.81 11.44 35.73
N ARG A 422 -8.99 11.51 35.10
CA ARG A 422 -9.70 12.76 34.85
C ARG A 422 -9.93 13.43 36.22
N LYS A 423 -9.39 14.62 36.44
CA LYS A 423 -9.71 15.42 37.63
C LYS A 423 -11.15 15.89 37.49
N GLU A 424 -12.05 15.32 38.28
CA GLU A 424 -13.35 15.94 38.52
C GLU A 424 -13.14 17.30 39.17
N GLY A 425 -13.69 18.35 38.54
CA GLY A 425 -13.64 19.71 39.05
C GLY A 425 -14.41 19.79 40.36
N ARG A 426 -13.72 20.15 41.45
CA ARG A 426 -14.35 20.61 42.68
C ARG A 426 -15.16 21.86 42.37
N ARG A 427 -16.49 21.76 42.47
CA ARG A 427 -17.38 22.91 42.70
C ARG A 427 -16.87 23.65 43.95
N ALA A 428 -16.47 24.91 43.77
CA ALA A 428 -16.36 25.84 44.87
C ALA A 428 -17.66 26.64 44.92
N SER A 429 -18.48 26.36 45.94
CA SER A 429 -19.46 27.31 46.43
C SER A 429 -18.73 28.54 46.97
N LYS A 430 -19.14 29.73 46.54
CA LYS A 430 -18.91 30.95 47.31
C LYS A 430 -20.28 31.56 47.63
N SER A 431 -20.47 31.73 48.93
CA SER A 431 -21.40 32.62 49.61
C SER A 431 -21.47 34.01 49.00
#